data_AF-A0A7D7AS58-F1
#
_entry.id   AF-A0A7D7AS58-F1
#
_cell.length_a   1.000
_cell.length_b   1.000
_cell.length_c   1.000
_cell.angle_alpha   90.00
_cell.angle_beta   90.00
_cell.angle_gamma   90.00
#
_symmetry.space_group_name_H-M   'P 1'
#
loop_
_entity.id
_entity.type
_entity.pdbx_description
1 polymer ?
#
loop_
_entity_poly.entity_id
_entity_poly.type
_entity_poly.pdbx_seq_one_letter_code
_entity_poly.pdbx_strand_id
1 'polypeptide(L)'
;DEEDDLRVAPGDIPVDENGHIIGPQVPVRYRQEFSTTTPEQVDYVAVSPVQIVSVATSMIPFLEHDDANRALMGSNMQRQAVPLLKPERPLVGTGLEAQAARDSGMVIVSRTDGDVVYADANEIRVRVRERTGDRLQVTGDSEETSSSPVSKPQEIKYVLSKYQRSNQDTCLNQKPLVRIGEKVVAGQVLADGSSTEGGELALGQNIVVAYMPW
;
A
#
# COMPACT_ATOMS: atom_id res chain seq x y z
N ASP A 1 31.04 -7.86 -0.46
CA ASP A 1 29.81 -7.40 -1.12
C ASP A 1 30.15 -6.76 -2.44
N GLU A 2 29.42 -7.06 -3.52
CA GLU A 2 29.67 -6.46 -4.86
C GLU A 2 29.43 -4.95 -4.85
N GLU A 3 28.57 -4.47 -3.96
CA GLU A 3 28.29 -3.04 -3.77
C GLU A 3 29.49 -2.26 -3.20
N ASP A 4 30.35 -2.88 -2.40
CA ASP A 4 31.46 -2.18 -1.73
C ASP A 4 32.50 -1.65 -2.72
N ASP A 5 32.65 -2.30 -3.88
CA ASP A 5 33.57 -1.89 -4.94
C ASP A 5 32.92 -0.90 -5.93
N LEU A 6 31.69 -0.45 -5.67
CA LEU A 6 30.93 0.50 -6.49
C LEU A 6 30.72 1.82 -5.73
N ARG A 7 30.70 2.94 -6.46
CA ARG A 7 30.39 4.26 -5.91
C ARG A 7 28.89 4.51 -6.04
N VAL A 8 28.19 4.44 -4.91
CA VAL A 8 26.73 4.60 -4.85
C VAL A 8 26.38 5.99 -4.33
N ALA A 9 25.62 6.73 -5.13
CA ALA A 9 25.16 8.07 -4.78
C ALA A 9 23.73 8.02 -4.18
N PRO A 10 23.34 8.97 -3.31
CA PRO A 10 22.01 8.97 -2.67
C PRO A 10 20.86 9.24 -3.67
N GLY A 11 19.62 9.02 -3.23
CA GLY A 11 18.45 9.05 -4.13
C GLY A 11 17.81 10.42 -4.33
N ASP A 12 18.31 11.43 -3.62
CA ASP A 12 17.81 12.82 -3.59
C ASP A 12 18.66 13.78 -4.44
N ILE A 13 19.60 13.26 -5.22
CA ILE A 13 20.52 14.07 -6.02
C ILE A 13 19.75 14.75 -7.16
N PRO A 14 19.99 16.05 -7.41
CA PRO A 14 19.39 16.74 -8.54
C PRO A 14 19.92 16.18 -9.87
N VAL A 15 18.99 15.81 -10.76
CA VAL A 15 19.25 15.35 -12.13
C VAL A 15 18.58 16.27 -13.15
N ASP A 16 19.16 16.37 -14.34
CA ASP A 16 18.57 17.10 -15.47
C ASP A 16 17.47 16.29 -16.18
N GLU A 17 16.78 16.91 -17.16
CA GLU A 17 15.73 16.23 -17.94
C GLU A 17 16.25 15.03 -18.77
N ASN A 18 17.56 14.95 -18.99
CA ASN A 18 18.21 13.86 -19.71
C ASN A 18 18.76 12.78 -18.77
N GLY A 19 18.58 12.92 -17.45
CA GLY A 19 19.06 11.98 -16.43
C GLY A 19 20.53 12.16 -16.01
N HIS A 20 21.19 13.25 -16.37
CA HIS A 20 22.54 13.57 -15.91
C HIS A 20 22.51 14.24 -14.54
N ILE A 21 23.48 13.88 -13.69
CA ILE A 21 23.64 14.48 -12.36
C ILE A 21 24.09 15.93 -12.48
N ILE A 22 23.41 16.83 -11.76
CA ILE A 22 23.71 18.25 -11.73
C ILE A 22 24.75 18.54 -10.64
N GLY A 23 25.82 19.26 -11.00
CA GLY A 23 26.82 19.77 -10.07
C GLY A 23 28.20 19.13 -10.24
N PRO A 24 29.27 19.82 -9.82
CA PRO A 24 30.63 19.35 -10.02
C PRO A 24 31.06 18.25 -9.05
N GLN A 25 30.33 18.06 -7.95
CA GLN A 25 30.67 17.17 -6.85
C GLN A 25 29.43 16.45 -6.33
N VAL A 26 29.53 15.14 -6.19
CA VAL A 26 28.44 14.26 -5.76
C VAL A 26 28.89 13.48 -4.53
N PRO A 27 28.12 13.49 -3.42
CA PRO A 27 28.40 12.63 -2.28
C PRO A 27 28.14 11.17 -2.67
N VAL A 28 29.09 10.28 -2.39
CA VAL A 28 28.98 8.85 -2.67
C VAL A 28 29.41 8.03 -1.46
N ARG A 29 28.79 6.87 -1.32
CA ARG A 29 29.25 5.82 -0.42
C ARG A 29 30.16 4.88 -1.21
N TYR A 30 31.39 4.69 -0.73
CA TYR A 30 32.36 3.76 -1.30
C TYR A 30 33.08 3.04 -0.16
N ARG A 31 33.09 1.70 -0.18
CA ARG A 31 33.69 0.88 0.89
C ARG A 31 33.28 1.31 2.31
N GLN A 32 31.99 1.56 2.50
CA GLN A 32 31.41 2.02 3.78
C GLN A 32 31.85 3.40 4.26
N GLU A 33 32.64 4.14 3.48
CA GLU A 33 33.01 5.53 3.75
C GLU A 33 32.23 6.50 2.86
N PHE A 34 31.90 7.66 3.42
CA PHE A 34 31.31 8.77 2.68
C PHE A 34 32.42 9.61 2.08
N SER A 35 32.44 9.69 0.75
CA SER A 35 33.40 10.50 0.00
C SER A 35 32.67 11.37 -1.04
N THR A 36 33.40 12.24 -1.71
CA THR A 36 32.86 13.11 -2.76
C THR A 36 33.61 12.85 -4.05
N THR A 37 32.87 12.67 -5.15
CA THR A 37 33.40 12.28 -6.45
C THR A 37 32.77 13.12 -7.57
N THR A 38 33.26 13.00 -8.80
CA THR A 38 32.64 13.66 -9.96
C THR A 38 31.47 12.82 -10.50
N PRO A 39 30.47 13.42 -11.17
CA PRO A 39 29.36 12.69 -11.78
C PRO A 39 29.77 11.50 -12.67
N GLU A 40 30.90 11.62 -13.35
CA GLU A 40 31.45 10.61 -14.27
C GLU A 40 31.97 9.35 -13.55
N GLN A 41 32.26 9.45 -12.25
CA GLN A 41 32.81 8.38 -11.42
C GLN A 41 31.73 7.63 -10.62
N VAL A 42 30.47 8.09 -10.68
CA VAL A 42 29.33 7.47 -10.01
C VAL A 42 28.90 6.24 -10.80
N ASP A 43 28.86 5.08 -10.14
CA ASP A 43 28.45 3.83 -10.78
C ASP A 43 26.94 3.63 -10.70
N TYR A 44 26.33 3.95 -9.55
CA TYR A 44 24.90 3.78 -9.31
C TYR A 44 24.31 4.90 -8.45
N VAL A 45 23.01 5.11 -8.60
CA VAL A 45 22.20 6.03 -7.80
C VAL A 45 21.11 5.24 -7.08
N ALA A 46 20.90 5.57 -5.81
CA ALA A 46 19.82 5.02 -5.00
C ALA A 46 18.44 5.29 -5.62
N VAL A 47 17.51 4.34 -5.50
CA VAL A 47 16.18 4.43 -6.14
C VAL A 47 15.28 5.43 -5.43
N SER A 48 15.36 5.49 -4.10
CA SER A 48 14.55 6.40 -3.29
C SER A 48 15.26 6.75 -1.99
N PRO A 49 15.13 7.99 -1.48
CA PRO A 49 15.65 8.37 -0.16
C PRO A 49 15.07 7.52 0.98
N VAL A 50 13.84 7.02 0.82
CA VAL A 50 13.12 6.27 1.86
C VAL A 50 13.57 4.79 1.92
N GLN A 51 14.38 4.32 0.96
CA GLN A 51 14.80 2.91 0.89
C GLN A 51 15.63 2.44 2.10
N ILE A 52 16.24 3.39 2.84
CA ILE A 52 17.12 3.11 3.97
C ILE A 52 16.30 2.79 5.24
N VAL A 53 15.04 3.23 5.29
CA VAL A 53 14.20 3.11 6.49
C VAL A 53 13.17 1.99 6.37
N SER A 54 12.77 1.43 7.50
CA SER A 54 11.74 0.39 7.55
C SER A 54 10.36 0.95 7.22
N VAL A 55 9.41 0.07 6.82
CA VAL A 55 8.01 0.46 6.55
C VAL A 55 7.36 1.18 7.74
N ALA A 56 7.65 0.77 8.98
CA ALA A 56 7.12 1.44 10.16
C ALA A 56 7.71 2.85 10.34
N THR A 57 9.01 2.99 10.12
CA THR A 57 9.71 4.27 10.25
C THR A 57 9.31 5.24 9.13
N SER A 58 9.06 4.73 7.92
CA SER A 58 8.64 5.54 6.78
C SER A 58 7.20 6.06 6.86
N MET A 59 6.40 5.58 7.82
CA MET A 59 5.08 6.12 8.14
C MET A 59 5.13 7.27 9.17
N ILE A 60 6.31 7.63 9.68
CA ILE A 60 6.48 8.79 10.56
C ILE A 60 6.63 10.04 9.68
N PRO A 61 5.68 11.00 9.73
CA PRO A 61 5.83 12.26 9.00
C PRO A 61 6.94 13.11 9.64
N PHE A 62 7.64 13.91 8.84
CA PHE A 62 8.71 14.82 9.29
C PHE A 62 9.88 14.09 9.98
N LEU A 63 10.19 12.87 9.54
CA LEU A 63 11.26 12.03 10.11
C LEU A 63 12.63 12.74 10.09
N GLU A 64 12.88 13.56 9.08
CA GLU A 64 14.08 14.37 8.91
C GLU A 64 14.29 15.43 10.02
N HIS A 65 13.24 15.73 10.79
CA HIS A 65 13.26 16.68 11.90
C HIS A 65 13.30 16.00 13.29
N ASP A 66 13.21 14.68 13.34
CA ASP A 66 13.29 13.90 14.57
C ASP A 66 14.70 13.31 14.78
N ASP A 67 15.09 13.13 16.03
CA ASP A 67 16.31 12.38 16.34
C ASP A 67 16.08 10.86 16.21
N ALA A 68 17.17 10.13 15.96
CA ALA A 68 17.12 8.70 15.69
C ALA A 68 16.50 7.86 16.84
N ASN A 69 16.70 8.25 18.10
CA ASN A 69 16.15 7.52 19.23
C ASN A 69 14.63 7.73 19.33
N ARG A 70 14.15 8.93 19.04
CA ARG A 70 12.70 9.22 18.95
C ARG A 70 12.05 8.47 17.79
N ALA A 71 12.68 8.46 16.61
CA ALA A 71 12.18 7.69 15.47
C ALA A 71 12.11 6.17 15.77
N LEU A 72 13.13 5.63 16.44
CA LEU A 72 13.15 4.24 16.89
C LEU A 72 12.02 3.95 17.89
N MET A 73 11.84 4.81 18.88
CA MET A 73 10.74 4.65 19.85
C MET A 73 9.38 4.80 19.17
N GLY A 74 9.18 5.78 18.28
CA GLY A 74 7.94 5.99 17.55
C GLY A 74 7.54 4.79 16.71
N SER A 75 8.46 4.25 15.91
CA SER A 75 8.20 3.04 15.09
C SER A 75 7.91 1.79 15.94
N ASN A 76 8.52 1.66 17.12
CA ASN A 76 8.19 0.60 18.07
C ASN A 76 6.80 0.78 18.70
N MET A 77 6.45 2.01 19.09
CA MET A 77 5.15 2.35 19.66
C MET A 77 4.02 2.10 18.66
N GLN A 78 4.21 2.41 17.37
CA GLN A 78 3.23 2.11 16.32
C GLN A 78 2.89 0.62 16.25
N ARG A 79 3.87 -0.28 16.40
CA ARG A 79 3.63 -1.74 16.39
C ARG A 79 2.84 -2.25 17.60
N GLN A 80 2.76 -1.46 18.65
CA GLN A 80 2.03 -1.79 19.88
C GLN A 80 0.63 -1.15 19.91
N ALA A 81 0.29 -0.35 18.90
CA ALA A 81 -1.02 0.29 18.82
C ALA A 81 -2.13 -0.77 18.71
N VAL A 82 -3.09 -0.70 19.63
CA VAL A 82 -4.25 -1.60 19.67
C VAL A 82 -5.34 -1.06 18.75
N PRO A 83 -6.00 -1.91 17.93
CA PRO A 83 -7.10 -1.48 17.09
C PRO A 83 -8.24 -0.84 17.89
N LEU A 84 -8.68 0.33 17.44
CA LEU A 84 -9.79 1.05 18.04
C LEU A 84 -11.14 0.55 17.51
N LEU A 85 -12.23 0.84 18.22
CA LEU A 85 -13.58 0.54 17.73
C LEU A 85 -13.89 1.31 16.43
N LYS A 86 -13.40 2.55 16.36
CA LYS A 86 -13.57 3.47 15.24
C LYS A 86 -12.24 4.20 14.99
N PRO A 87 -11.32 3.60 14.21
CA PRO A 87 -10.09 4.27 13.82
C PRO A 87 -10.41 5.49 12.93
N GLU A 88 -9.43 6.37 12.75
CA GLU A 88 -9.53 7.49 11.82
C GLU A 88 -8.22 7.60 11.04
N ARG A 89 -8.30 7.86 9.73
CA ARG A 89 -7.10 8.07 8.92
C ARG A 89 -6.29 9.27 9.44
N PRO A 90 -4.96 9.21 9.41
CA PRO A 90 -4.14 10.34 9.82
C PRO A 90 -4.39 11.54 8.90
N LEU A 91 -4.56 12.74 9.48
CA LEU A 91 -4.66 13.97 8.68
C LEU A 91 -3.33 14.33 8.00
N VAL A 92 -2.21 13.93 8.61
CA VAL A 92 -0.85 14.11 8.09
C VAL A 92 -0.19 12.73 8.02
N GLY A 93 0.03 12.24 6.80
CA GLY A 93 0.66 10.94 6.52
C GLY A 93 1.76 11.06 5.47
N THR A 94 2.41 9.94 5.16
CA THR A 94 3.54 9.88 4.20
C THR A 94 3.14 9.31 2.83
N GLY A 95 1.93 8.75 2.71
CA GLY A 95 1.41 8.12 1.50
C GLY A 95 1.68 6.61 1.42
N LEU A 96 2.45 6.06 2.36
CA LEU A 96 2.74 4.63 2.45
C LEU A 96 1.65 3.84 3.20
N GLU A 97 0.71 4.53 3.86
CA GLU A 97 -0.36 3.93 4.66
C GLU A 97 -1.27 3.03 3.83
N ALA A 98 -1.62 3.47 2.61
CA ALA A 98 -2.45 2.69 1.69
C ALA A 98 -1.75 1.42 1.21
N GLN A 99 -0.44 1.51 0.94
CA GLN A 99 0.35 0.36 0.54
C GLN A 99 0.54 -0.61 1.71
N ALA A 100 0.89 -0.11 2.89
CA ALA A 100 1.03 -0.91 4.10
C ALA A 100 -0.27 -1.65 4.46
N ALA A 101 -1.42 -0.99 4.35
CA ALA A 101 -2.73 -1.61 4.57
C ALA A 101 -3.02 -2.74 3.57
N ARG A 102 -2.77 -2.52 2.27
CA ARG A 102 -2.97 -3.56 1.23
C ARG A 102 -2.03 -4.75 1.41
N ASP A 103 -0.75 -4.48 1.63
CA ASP A 103 0.29 -5.51 1.73
C ASP A 103 0.18 -6.31 3.05
N SER A 104 -0.48 -5.76 4.08
CA SER A 104 -0.75 -6.48 5.34
C SER A 104 -1.70 -7.68 5.19
N GLY A 105 -2.52 -7.71 4.13
CA GLY A 105 -3.55 -8.74 3.93
C GLY A 105 -4.76 -8.64 4.87
N MET A 106 -4.85 -7.58 5.68
CA MET A 106 -5.96 -7.37 6.62
C MET A 106 -7.20 -6.77 5.92
N VAL A 107 -7.00 -6.03 4.84
CA VAL A 107 -8.06 -5.49 3.98
C VAL A 107 -8.48 -6.49 2.90
N ILE A 108 -9.74 -6.46 2.50
CA ILE A 108 -10.21 -7.29 1.39
C ILE A 108 -10.04 -6.53 0.10
N VAL A 109 -9.32 -7.12 -0.87
CA VAL A 109 -9.04 -6.52 -2.17
C VAL A 109 -9.77 -7.26 -3.28
N SER A 110 -10.31 -6.52 -4.26
CA SER A 110 -10.92 -7.11 -5.44
C SER A 110 -9.89 -7.81 -6.32
N ARG A 111 -10.23 -9.00 -6.81
CA ARG A 111 -9.34 -9.79 -7.71
C ARG A 111 -9.62 -9.51 -9.18
N THR A 112 -10.77 -8.91 -9.49
CA THR A 112 -11.27 -8.74 -10.85
C THR A 112 -12.00 -7.41 -10.98
N ASP A 113 -12.04 -6.89 -12.20
CA ASP A 113 -12.91 -5.77 -12.54
C ASP A 113 -14.37 -6.23 -12.55
N GLY A 114 -15.27 -5.40 -12.02
CA GLY A 114 -16.66 -5.80 -11.90
C GLY A 114 -17.57 -4.75 -11.29
N ASP A 115 -18.83 -5.15 -11.08
CA ASP A 115 -19.84 -4.35 -10.40
C ASP A 115 -20.24 -5.04 -9.09
N VAL A 116 -20.33 -4.30 -8.00
CA VAL A 116 -20.80 -4.82 -6.71
C VAL A 116 -22.29 -5.10 -6.80
N VAL A 117 -22.69 -6.38 -6.77
CA VAL A 117 -24.10 -6.78 -6.84
C VAL A 117 -24.75 -6.90 -5.48
N TYR A 118 -23.93 -7.18 -4.46
CA TYR A 118 -24.39 -7.36 -3.09
C TYR A 118 -23.29 -6.93 -2.13
N ALA A 119 -23.66 -6.18 -1.10
CA ALA A 119 -22.77 -5.81 -0.01
C ALA A 119 -23.56 -5.82 1.29
N ASP A 120 -23.15 -6.66 2.23
CA ASP A 120 -23.64 -6.63 3.60
C ASP A 120 -22.45 -6.63 4.58
N ALA A 121 -22.75 -6.74 5.87
CA ALA A 121 -21.71 -6.78 6.88
C ALA A 121 -20.80 -8.03 6.76
N ASN A 122 -21.30 -9.16 6.30
CA ASN A 122 -20.66 -10.48 6.36
C ASN A 122 -20.02 -10.92 5.04
N GLU A 123 -20.49 -10.40 3.90
CA GLU A 123 -20.02 -10.74 2.58
C GLU A 123 -20.25 -9.63 1.55
N ILE A 124 -19.36 -9.58 0.57
CA ILE A 124 -19.45 -8.73 -0.61
C ILE A 124 -19.44 -9.64 -1.83
N ARG A 125 -20.33 -9.40 -2.80
CA ARG A 125 -20.34 -10.12 -4.08
C ARG A 125 -20.09 -9.15 -5.22
N VAL A 126 -19.08 -9.49 -6.02
CA VAL A 126 -18.68 -8.72 -7.21
C VAL A 126 -19.00 -9.56 -8.43
N ARG A 127 -19.78 -9.01 -9.35
CA ARG A 127 -20.03 -9.62 -10.66
C ARG A 127 -18.91 -9.20 -11.60
N VAL A 128 -18.18 -10.19 -12.11
CA VAL A 128 -17.05 -9.97 -13.01
C VAL A 128 -17.55 -9.33 -14.30
N ARG A 129 -16.90 -8.26 -14.73
CA ARG A 129 -17.13 -7.67 -16.04
C ARG A 129 -16.23 -8.40 -17.03
N GLU A 130 -16.80 -9.23 -17.89
CA GLU A 130 -16.03 -9.87 -18.96
C GLU A 130 -15.43 -8.79 -19.87
N ARG A 131 -14.09 -8.77 -19.96
CA ARG A 131 -13.40 -7.91 -20.93
C ARG A 131 -13.66 -8.53 -22.31
N THR A 132 -14.35 -7.80 -23.18
CA THR A 132 -14.74 -8.20 -24.55
C THR A 132 -13.56 -8.63 -25.45
N GLY A 133 -12.30 -8.60 -24.98
CA GLY A 133 -11.09 -8.92 -25.74
C GLY A 133 -10.42 -10.27 -25.46
N ASP A 134 -10.85 -11.06 -24.47
CA ASP A 134 -10.19 -12.34 -24.11
C ASP A 134 -10.87 -13.59 -24.66
N ARG A 135 -11.77 -13.41 -25.65
CA ARG A 135 -12.10 -14.50 -26.57
C ARG A 135 -10.91 -14.64 -27.52
N LEU A 136 -9.91 -15.43 -27.12
CA LEU A 136 -9.07 -16.14 -28.10
C LEU A 136 -10.00 -16.68 -29.18
N GLN A 137 -9.83 -16.21 -30.41
CA GLN A 137 -10.43 -16.83 -31.58
C GLN A 137 -9.88 -18.25 -31.65
N VAL A 138 -10.61 -19.21 -31.08
CA VAL A 138 -10.48 -20.60 -31.49
C VAL A 138 -11.24 -20.70 -32.80
N THR A 139 -10.52 -20.43 -33.89
CA THR A 139 -10.92 -20.80 -35.24
C THR A 139 -11.10 -22.32 -35.28
N GLY A 140 -12.30 -22.77 -35.59
CA GLY A 140 -12.63 -24.19 -35.72
C GLY A 140 -14.12 -24.34 -36.01
N ASP A 141 -14.42 -24.45 -37.30
CA ASP A 141 -15.76 -24.59 -37.87
C ASP A 141 -16.53 -25.79 -37.32
N SER A 142 -17.80 -25.60 -36.93
CA SER A 142 -18.94 -26.46 -37.29
C SER A 142 -20.25 -25.90 -36.74
N GLU A 143 -21.26 -25.87 -37.62
CA GLU A 143 -22.66 -25.57 -37.33
C GLU A 143 -23.32 -26.70 -36.50
N GLU A 144 -24.17 -26.34 -35.54
CA GLU A 144 -25.58 -26.82 -35.39
C GLU A 144 -26.11 -26.65 -33.94
N THR A 145 -27.23 -25.90 -33.86
CA THR A 145 -28.41 -26.06 -33.00
C THR A 145 -28.29 -26.67 -31.59
N SER A 146 -28.43 -25.83 -30.55
CA SER A 146 -29.45 -25.93 -29.49
C SER A 146 -29.09 -25.02 -28.32
N SER A 147 -30.05 -24.17 -27.91
CA SER A 147 -30.09 -23.35 -26.68
C SER A 147 -28.72 -23.09 -26.02
N SER A 148 -28.04 -22.00 -26.43
CA SER A 148 -26.86 -21.53 -25.71
C SER A 148 -27.20 -21.37 -24.23
N PRO A 149 -26.47 -22.02 -23.29
CA PRO A 149 -26.65 -21.73 -21.88
C PRO A 149 -26.22 -20.28 -21.72
N VAL A 150 -27.15 -19.42 -21.27
CA VAL A 150 -26.78 -18.09 -20.78
C VAL A 150 -25.75 -18.35 -19.68
N SER A 151 -24.47 -18.08 -19.97
CA SER A 151 -23.40 -18.20 -19.00
C SER A 151 -23.82 -17.34 -17.81
N LYS A 152 -24.11 -18.00 -16.68
CA LYS A 152 -24.47 -17.27 -15.46
C LYS A 152 -23.37 -16.25 -15.20
N PRO A 153 -23.70 -14.98 -14.94
CA PRO A 153 -22.69 -13.99 -14.63
C PRO A 153 -21.80 -14.53 -13.51
N GLN A 154 -20.49 -14.54 -13.73
CA GLN A 154 -19.56 -15.05 -12.73
C GLN A 154 -19.54 -14.07 -11.55
N GLU A 155 -20.12 -14.48 -10.43
CA GLU A 155 -20.10 -13.73 -9.18
C GLU A 155 -19.02 -14.27 -8.26
N ILE A 156 -18.10 -13.39 -7.85
CA ILE A 156 -17.07 -13.70 -6.85
C ILE A 156 -17.58 -13.23 -5.49
N LYS A 157 -17.62 -14.16 -4.54
CA LYS A 157 -18.01 -13.90 -3.16
C LYS A 157 -16.79 -13.70 -2.28
N TYR A 158 -16.77 -12.60 -1.54
CA TYR A 158 -15.77 -12.25 -0.54
C TYR A 158 -16.43 -12.31 0.84
N VAL A 159 -15.94 -13.15 1.75
CA VAL A 159 -16.46 -13.28 3.12
C VAL A 159 -15.64 -12.38 4.04
N LEU A 160 -16.33 -11.65 4.92
CA LEU A 160 -15.75 -10.72 5.88
C LEU A 160 -15.61 -11.39 7.25
N SER A 161 -14.44 -11.26 7.86
CA SER A 161 -14.20 -11.70 9.23
C SER A 161 -14.86 -10.75 10.23
N LYS A 162 -15.74 -11.29 11.09
CA LYS A 162 -16.47 -10.53 12.11
C LYS A 162 -16.08 -10.93 13.51
N TYR A 163 -15.71 -9.93 14.32
CA TYR A 163 -15.47 -10.04 15.76
C TYR A 163 -14.64 -11.27 16.17
N GLN A 164 -13.59 -11.58 15.40
CA GLN A 164 -12.67 -12.67 15.71
C GLN A 164 -11.61 -12.20 16.70
N ARG A 165 -11.14 -13.09 17.57
CA ARG A 165 -10.06 -12.78 18.52
C ARG A 165 -8.70 -12.95 17.85
N SER A 166 -7.80 -11.99 18.06
CA SER A 166 -6.39 -12.11 17.65
C SER A 166 -5.55 -12.87 18.67
N ASN A 167 -4.28 -13.10 18.35
CA ASN A 167 -3.32 -13.74 19.26
C ASN A 167 -2.99 -12.87 20.48
N GLN A 168 -3.11 -11.54 20.36
CA GLN A 168 -2.89 -10.56 21.43
C GLN A 168 -4.21 -10.13 22.09
N ASP A 169 -5.24 -10.98 22.00
CA ASP A 169 -6.57 -10.72 22.57
C ASP A 169 -7.26 -9.43 22.09
N THR A 170 -6.89 -8.95 20.89
CA THR A 170 -7.56 -7.83 20.23
C THR A 170 -8.68 -8.31 19.29
N CYS A 171 -9.52 -7.39 18.82
CA CYS A 171 -10.66 -7.70 17.95
C CYS A 171 -10.31 -7.51 16.46
N LEU A 172 -10.40 -8.60 15.70
CA LEU A 172 -10.31 -8.63 14.24
C LEU A 172 -11.73 -8.50 13.67
N ASN A 173 -12.02 -7.38 13.02
CA ASN A 173 -13.32 -7.07 12.47
C ASN A 173 -13.17 -6.29 11.17
N GLN A 174 -13.70 -6.86 10.09
CA GLN A 174 -13.72 -6.24 8.78
C GLN A 174 -15.04 -5.51 8.53
N LYS A 175 -14.98 -4.36 7.87
CA LYS A 175 -16.13 -3.51 7.55
C LYS A 175 -16.19 -3.27 6.03
N PRO A 176 -17.32 -3.52 5.36
CA PRO A 176 -17.45 -3.25 3.94
C PRO A 176 -17.30 -1.74 3.68
N LEU A 177 -16.51 -1.39 2.67
CA LEU A 177 -16.27 0.00 2.24
C LEU A 177 -17.14 0.36 1.03
N VAL A 178 -17.30 -0.58 0.10
CA VAL A 178 -18.03 -0.39 -1.17
C VAL A 178 -19.55 -0.45 -1.01
N ARG A 179 -20.27 0.18 -1.95
CA ARG A 179 -21.74 0.16 -2.02
C ARG A 179 -22.26 -0.69 -3.17
N ILE A 180 -23.51 -1.14 -3.04
CA ILE A 180 -24.19 -1.88 -4.12
C ILE A 180 -24.30 -0.98 -5.36
N GLY A 181 -23.94 -1.52 -6.52
CA GLY A 181 -23.92 -0.82 -7.80
C GLY A 181 -22.62 -0.07 -8.10
N GLU A 182 -21.65 -0.09 -7.18
CA GLU A 182 -20.34 0.52 -7.40
C GLU A 182 -19.48 -0.32 -8.35
N LYS A 183 -18.74 0.36 -9.24
CA LYS A 183 -17.76 -0.27 -10.12
C LYS A 183 -16.45 -0.44 -9.38
N VAL A 184 -15.90 -1.65 -9.42
CA VAL A 184 -14.63 -1.98 -8.77
C VAL A 184 -13.61 -2.45 -9.79
N VAL A 185 -12.35 -2.09 -9.55
CA VAL A 185 -11.20 -2.51 -10.35
C VAL A 185 -10.41 -3.56 -9.57
N ALA A 186 -9.74 -4.47 -10.27
CA ALA A 186 -8.77 -5.37 -9.66
C ALA A 186 -7.72 -4.58 -8.88
N GLY A 187 -7.47 -4.96 -7.61
CA GLY A 187 -6.59 -4.22 -6.71
C GLY A 187 -7.28 -3.17 -5.83
N GLN A 188 -8.55 -2.85 -6.07
CA GLN A 188 -9.31 -1.93 -5.21
C GLN A 188 -9.71 -2.58 -3.88
N VAL A 189 -9.63 -1.82 -2.78
CA VAL A 189 -10.08 -2.26 -1.45
C VAL A 189 -11.61 -2.29 -1.39
N LEU A 190 -12.16 -3.45 -1.06
CA LEU A 190 -13.60 -3.71 -0.90
C LEU A 190 -14.05 -3.57 0.56
N ALA A 191 -13.19 -3.92 1.50
CA ALA A 191 -13.48 -3.85 2.93
C ALA A 191 -12.23 -3.50 3.74
N ASP A 192 -12.42 -2.65 4.75
CA ASP A 192 -11.43 -2.30 5.75
C ASP A 192 -11.31 -3.39 6.81
N GLY A 193 -10.13 -3.50 7.42
CA GLY A 193 -9.87 -4.26 8.65
C GLY A 193 -10.05 -3.44 9.93
N SER A 194 -9.51 -3.96 11.03
CA SER A 194 -9.68 -3.36 12.37
C SER A 194 -8.95 -2.04 12.59
N SER A 195 -7.81 -1.84 11.92
CA SER A 195 -6.97 -0.64 12.06
C SER A 195 -6.75 0.03 10.69
N THR A 196 -7.80 0.07 9.87
CA THR A 196 -7.77 0.73 8.57
C THR A 196 -9.06 1.51 8.36
N GLU A 197 -8.96 2.63 7.66
CA GLU A 197 -10.08 3.51 7.32
C GLU A 197 -9.92 3.92 5.85
N GLY A 198 -10.87 3.56 4.98
CA GLY A 198 -10.83 3.93 3.57
C GLY A 198 -9.69 3.29 2.77
N GLY A 199 -9.21 2.11 3.17
CA GLY A 199 -8.08 1.43 2.55
C GLY A 199 -6.70 1.94 2.98
N GLU A 200 -6.64 2.86 3.93
CA GLU A 200 -5.40 3.37 4.54
C GLU A 200 -5.22 2.84 5.95
N LEU A 201 -3.96 2.68 6.38
CA LEU A 201 -3.63 2.30 7.75
C LEU A 201 -4.04 3.41 8.73
N ALA A 202 -4.85 3.06 9.72
CA ALA A 202 -5.41 3.96 10.71
C ALA A 202 -5.28 3.33 12.11
N LEU A 203 -4.15 3.58 12.76
CA LEU A 203 -3.82 3.02 14.07
C LEU A 203 -4.45 3.80 15.25
N GLY A 204 -4.93 5.02 15.01
CA GLY A 204 -5.33 5.96 16.06
C GLY A 204 -6.48 6.89 15.66
N GLN A 205 -6.51 8.08 16.27
CA GLN A 205 -7.48 9.15 16.01
C GLN A 205 -6.78 10.51 15.99
N ASN A 206 -7.38 11.47 15.28
CA ASN A 206 -6.90 12.85 15.26
C ASN A 206 -7.48 13.60 16.47
N ILE A 207 -6.63 14.27 17.24
CA ILE A 207 -7.03 15.04 18.42
C ILE A 207 -6.53 16.49 18.33
N VAL A 208 -7.26 17.40 18.97
CA VAL A 208 -6.83 18.81 19.12
C VAL A 208 -5.88 18.90 20.31
N VAL A 209 -4.63 19.32 20.06
CA VAL A 209 -3.58 19.44 21.07
C VAL A 209 -3.19 20.90 21.24
N ALA A 210 -3.00 21.34 22.48
CA ALA A 210 -2.43 22.65 22.82
C ALA A 210 -1.17 22.47 23.67
N TYR A 211 -0.08 23.14 23.28
CA TYR A 211 1.18 23.14 24.03
C TYR A 211 1.20 24.34 24.99
N MET A 212 0.80 24.11 26.24
CA MET A 212 0.86 25.11 27.31
C MET A 212 1.16 24.43 28.66
N PRO A 213 1.91 25.09 29.56
CA PRO A 213 1.91 24.68 30.96
C PRO A 213 0.51 24.95 31.54
N TRP A 214 -0.04 23.96 32.23
CA TRP A 214 -1.30 24.07 32.98
C TRP A 214 -1.05 23.81 34.45
#